data_AF-A0A067GKP3-F1
#
_entry.id   AF-A0A067GKP3-F1
#
_cell.length_a   1.000
_cell.length_b   1.000
_cell.length_c   1.000
_cell.angle_alpha   90.00
_cell.angle_beta   90.00
_cell.angle_gamma   90.00
#
_symmetry.space_group_name_H-M   'P 1'
#
loop_
_entity.id
_entity.type
_entity.pdbx_description
1 polymer ?
#
loop_
_entity_poly.entity_id
_entity_poly.type
_entity_poly.pdbx_seq_one_letter_code
_entity_poly.pdbx_strand_id
1 'polypeptide(L)'
;MIQNLLGTSVTFKFEAYMVFNNLMIMDACQIDFILGSWVHSELPTGAALNITSLSAYLNSSTDAPNLLIELIQSSPSSLVLILDLSPRKDLVLHPDYLQTFYESTRLDEYRQMLEKVPEVRPYFSSSLYLRCVISPSAIMVRVDTETETGAGESTRLDYIITNHVHPVAKQVIGIWLNQCACGGRHVGESDKAYLEKRDGLIKNKTIEIDLGSSFPRLFGPQVASRVLGEIQKVFTA
;
A
#
# COMPACT_ATOMS: atom_id res chain seq x y z
N MET A 1 -13.69 -15.05 6.45
CA MET A 1 -15.11 -14.67 6.32
C MET A 1 -15.63 -14.33 7.71
N ILE A 2 -15.55 -13.06 8.14
CA ILE A 2 -16.10 -12.59 9.42
C ILE A 2 -17.21 -11.62 9.07
N GLN A 3 -18.46 -12.13 9.06
CA GLN A 3 -19.66 -11.32 8.88
C GLN A 3 -20.47 -11.34 10.18
N ASN A 4 -20.97 -10.17 10.53
CA ASN A 4 -21.97 -9.86 11.56
C ASN A 4 -21.47 -9.81 13.00
N LEU A 5 -21.45 -8.59 13.56
CA LEU A 5 -22.05 -8.25 14.85
C LEU A 5 -22.09 -6.72 15.04
N LEU A 6 -23.33 -6.21 15.25
CA LEU A 6 -23.72 -4.96 15.91
C LEU A 6 -23.75 -3.63 15.11
N GLY A 7 -24.99 -3.19 14.81
CA GLY A 7 -25.51 -1.83 15.04
C GLY A 7 -25.06 -0.66 14.15
N THR A 8 -23.93 -0.79 13.45
CA THR A 8 -23.41 0.12 12.43
C THR A 8 -22.88 -0.76 11.30
N SER A 9 -23.22 -0.45 10.04
CA SER A 9 -22.96 -1.36 8.90
C SER A 9 -21.49 -1.31 8.43
N VAL A 10 -20.55 -1.51 9.33
CA VAL A 10 -19.12 -1.56 9.02
C VAL A 10 -18.83 -2.91 8.37
N THR A 11 -18.63 -2.91 7.05
CA THR A 11 -18.26 -4.10 6.30
C THR A 11 -16.75 -4.15 6.12
N PHE A 12 -16.12 -5.20 6.63
CA PHE A 12 -14.68 -5.40 6.55
C PHE A 12 -14.39 -6.69 5.80
N LYS A 13 -13.57 -6.60 4.74
CA LYS A 13 -13.07 -7.76 4.02
C LYS A 13 -11.55 -7.69 4.00
N PHE A 14 -10.93 -8.67 4.65
CA PHE A 14 -9.49 -8.84 4.65
C PHE A 14 -9.18 -10.14 3.93
N GLU A 15 -8.35 -10.05 2.90
CA GLU A 15 -7.85 -11.18 2.13
C GLU A 15 -6.32 -11.10 2.16
N ALA A 16 -5.74 -11.73 3.18
CA ALA A 16 -4.32 -12.05 3.15
C ALA A 16 -4.14 -13.32 2.31
N TYR A 17 -3.40 -13.20 1.22
CA TYR A 17 -2.96 -14.35 0.44
C TYR A 17 -1.54 -14.68 0.91
N MET A 18 -1.43 -15.67 1.79
CA MET A 18 -0.17 -16.40 1.92
C MET A 18 -0.03 -17.26 0.67
N VAL A 19 1.04 -17.06 -0.10
CA VAL A 19 1.37 -17.93 -1.21
C VAL A 19 1.93 -19.24 -0.62
N PHE A 20 1.03 -20.17 -0.26
CA PHE A 20 1.43 -21.53 0.04
C PHE A 20 1.76 -22.26 -1.27
N ASN A 21 3.05 -22.48 -1.50
CA ASN A 21 3.57 -23.24 -2.63
C ASN A 21 2.95 -24.63 -2.68
N ASN A 22 1.98 -24.83 -3.58
CA ASN A 22 1.55 -26.16 -4.03
C ASN A 22 1.22 -26.12 -5.52
N LEU A 23 2.24 -25.89 -6.35
CA LEU A 23 2.40 -26.52 -7.66
C LEU A 23 3.85 -26.33 -8.12
N MET A 24 4.59 -27.44 -8.16
CA MET A 24 5.97 -27.65 -8.64
C MET A 24 6.82 -26.40 -9.00
N ILE A 25 7.77 -26.11 -8.10
CA ILE A 25 9.00 -25.30 -8.30
C ILE A 25 8.77 -23.83 -8.71
N MET A 26 8.40 -23.00 -7.72
CA MET A 26 8.99 -21.66 -7.57
C MET A 26 9.89 -21.66 -6.34
N ASP A 27 11.02 -22.37 -6.40
CA ASP A 27 12.16 -22.16 -5.47
C ASP A 27 12.77 -20.74 -5.58
N ALA A 28 12.20 -19.88 -6.43
CA ALA A 28 12.61 -18.52 -6.74
C ALA A 28 11.60 -17.43 -6.30
N CYS A 29 10.57 -17.76 -5.52
CA CYS A 29 9.61 -16.76 -5.07
C CYS A 29 10.21 -15.90 -3.95
N GLN A 30 10.68 -14.69 -4.29
CA GLN A 30 11.20 -13.72 -3.33
C GLN A 30 10.11 -13.02 -2.51
N ILE A 31 8.84 -13.35 -2.78
CA ILE A 31 7.68 -12.80 -2.07
C ILE A 31 7.52 -13.54 -0.74
N ASP A 32 7.41 -12.76 0.32
CA ASP A 32 7.07 -13.21 1.67
C ASP A 32 5.55 -13.42 1.77
N PHE A 33 4.79 -12.34 1.58
CA PHE A 33 3.33 -12.39 1.50
C PHE A 33 2.74 -11.22 0.72
N ILE A 34 1.49 -11.36 0.29
CA ILE A 34 0.68 -10.29 -0.28
C ILE A 34 -0.54 -10.08 0.59
N LEU A 35 -0.77 -8.83 0.96
CA LEU A 35 -1.85 -8.40 1.81
C LEU A 35 -2.83 -7.50 1.05
N GLY A 36 -4.05 -7.98 0.85
CA GLY A 36 -5.16 -7.17 0.36
C GLY A 36 -6.14 -6.85 1.49
N SER A 37 -6.57 -5.59 1.59
CA SER A 37 -7.61 -5.19 2.54
C SER A 37 -8.61 -4.21 1.94
N TRP A 38 -9.86 -4.35 2.39
CA TRP A 38 -10.93 -3.39 2.10
C TRP A 38 -11.68 -3.06 3.38
N VAL A 39 -11.71 -1.77 3.70
CA VAL A 39 -12.38 -1.20 4.86
C VAL A 39 -13.49 -0.29 4.39
N HIS A 40 -14.71 -0.55 4.85
CA HIS A 40 -15.83 0.37 4.74
C HIS A 40 -16.30 0.78 6.14
N SER A 41 -16.39 2.07 6.42
CA SER A 41 -16.88 2.61 7.70
C SER A 41 -17.76 3.83 7.49
N GLU A 42 -18.97 3.81 8.05
CA GLU A 42 -19.84 4.98 8.16
C GLU A 42 -19.32 5.92 9.26
N LEU A 43 -19.07 7.18 8.90
CA LEU A 43 -18.58 8.21 9.82
C LEU A 43 -19.76 8.88 10.54
N PRO A 44 -19.55 9.42 11.76
CA PRO A 44 -20.60 10.14 12.50
C PRO A 44 -21.23 11.33 11.75
N THR A 45 -20.54 11.85 10.73
CA THR A 45 -21.02 12.93 9.86
C THR A 45 -22.01 12.47 8.79
N GLY A 46 -22.28 11.16 8.69
CA GLY A 46 -23.09 10.56 7.61
C GLY A 46 -22.32 10.28 6.32
N ALA A 47 -21.03 10.64 6.26
CA ALA A 47 -20.14 10.27 5.15
C ALA A 47 -19.61 8.83 5.32
N ALA A 48 -19.08 8.24 4.26
CA ALA A 48 -18.42 6.94 4.30
C ALA A 48 -16.91 7.07 4.08
N LEU A 49 -16.13 6.37 4.89
CA LEU A 49 -14.71 6.12 4.70
C LEU A 49 -14.54 4.74 4.04
N ASN A 50 -13.92 4.74 2.86
CA ASN A 50 -13.53 3.52 2.16
C ASN A 50 -12.02 3.49 1.99
N ILE A 51 -11.38 2.38 2.34
CA ILE A 51 -9.95 2.17 2.14
C ILE A 51 -9.77 0.84 1.40
N THR A 52 -9.19 0.86 0.20
CA THR A 52 -8.58 -0.33 -0.40
C THR A 52 -7.09 -0.26 -0.19
N SER A 53 -6.47 -1.35 0.26
CA SER A 53 -5.02 -1.47 0.23
C SER A 53 -4.57 -2.80 -0.36
N LEU A 54 -3.41 -2.75 -1.02
CA LEU A 54 -2.64 -3.89 -1.48
C LEU A 54 -1.18 -3.64 -1.14
N SER A 55 -0.58 -4.51 -0.33
CA SER A 55 0.84 -4.47 -0.02
C SER A 55 1.48 -5.81 -0.33
N ALA A 56 2.65 -5.81 -0.97
CA ALA A 56 3.41 -7.03 -1.19
C ALA A 56 4.80 -6.88 -0.55
N TYR A 57 5.13 -7.81 0.34
CA TYR A 57 6.39 -7.85 1.06
C TYR A 57 7.28 -8.91 0.45
N LEU A 58 8.54 -8.57 0.24
CA LEU A 58 9.59 -9.49 -0.19
C LEU A 58 10.36 -10.00 1.03
N ASN A 59 10.83 -11.24 0.96
CA ASN A 59 11.60 -11.87 2.03
C ASN A 59 13.07 -11.40 2.02
N SER A 60 13.87 -11.84 2.99
CA SER A 60 15.26 -11.39 3.15
C SER A 60 16.23 -11.93 2.09
N SER A 61 15.81 -12.83 1.20
CA SER A 61 16.67 -13.35 0.12
C SER A 61 17.00 -12.31 -0.96
N THR A 62 16.26 -11.19 -1.01
CA THR A 62 16.46 -10.05 -1.90
C THR A 62 16.39 -8.75 -1.10
N ASP A 63 17.08 -7.70 -1.55
CA ASP A 63 16.91 -6.33 -1.04
C ASP A 63 15.92 -5.50 -1.86
N ALA A 64 15.32 -6.06 -2.92
CA ALA A 64 14.45 -5.29 -3.81
C ALA A 64 13.25 -4.65 -3.06
N PRO A 65 12.76 -3.48 -3.49
CA PRO A 65 11.65 -2.78 -2.82
C PRO A 65 10.37 -3.59 -2.67
N ASN A 66 9.61 -3.31 -1.61
CA ASN A 66 8.24 -3.81 -1.43
C ASN A 66 7.26 -3.01 -2.31
N LEU A 67 6.02 -3.47 -2.44
CA LEU A 67 4.93 -2.74 -3.11
C LEU A 67 3.90 -2.26 -2.09
N LEU A 68 3.47 -1.01 -2.21
CA LEU A 68 2.36 -0.43 -1.46
C LEU A 68 1.39 0.28 -2.42
N ILE A 69 0.11 -0.03 -2.29
CA ILE A 69 -0.99 0.66 -2.95
C ILE A 69 -2.09 0.89 -1.92
N GLU A 70 -2.52 2.13 -1.73
CA GLU A 70 -3.70 2.47 -0.94
C GLU A 70 -4.56 3.50 -1.67
N LEU A 71 -5.87 3.25 -1.63
CA LEU A 71 -6.93 4.11 -2.14
C LEU A 71 -7.82 4.45 -0.97
N ILE A 72 -7.78 5.71 -0.52
CA ILE A 72 -8.55 6.19 0.63
C ILE A 72 -9.58 7.19 0.12
N GLN A 73 -10.84 6.82 0.18
CA GLN A 73 -11.97 7.63 -0.28
C GLN A 73 -12.86 8.00 0.90
N SER A 74 -12.86 9.28 1.29
CA SER A 74 -13.70 9.80 2.38
C SER A 74 -14.98 10.50 1.91
N SER A 75 -15.17 10.63 0.59
CA SER A 75 -16.38 11.15 -0.04
C SER A 75 -16.49 10.69 -1.50
N PRO A 76 -17.67 10.79 -2.15
CA PRO A 76 -17.82 10.44 -3.57
C PRO A 76 -16.93 11.24 -4.53
N SER A 77 -16.41 12.40 -4.12
CA SER A 77 -15.65 13.32 -4.97
C SER A 77 -14.20 13.54 -4.53
N SER A 78 -13.70 12.76 -3.57
CA SER A 78 -12.34 12.89 -3.06
C SER A 78 -11.68 11.53 -2.86
N LEU A 79 -10.49 11.36 -3.43
CA LEU A 79 -9.66 10.15 -3.32
C LEU A 79 -8.24 10.55 -2.95
N VAL A 80 -7.65 9.82 -2.01
CA VAL A 80 -6.20 9.83 -1.78
C VAL A 80 -5.62 8.54 -2.35
N LEU A 81 -4.57 8.67 -3.15
CA LEU A 81 -3.75 7.57 -3.67
C LEU A 81 -2.39 7.61 -2.99
N ILE A 82 -1.99 6.47 -2.44
CA ILE A 82 -0.63 6.18 -2.00
C ILE A 82 -0.15 5.01 -2.86
N LEU A 83 0.87 5.22 -3.68
CA LEU A 83 1.46 4.17 -4.51
C LEU A 83 2.97 4.30 -4.46
N ASP A 84 3.63 3.26 -3.99
CA ASP A 84 5.07 3.30 -3.72
C ASP A 84 5.75 1.93 -3.93
N LEU A 85 7.02 2.00 -4.31
CA LEU A 85 7.95 0.88 -4.20
C LEU A 85 8.85 1.13 -2.98
N SER A 86 8.41 0.68 -1.80
CA SER A 86 9.01 1.13 -0.54
C SER A 86 10.42 0.55 -0.33
N PRO A 87 11.42 1.41 -0.04
CA PRO A 87 12.82 1.01 0.04
C PRO A 87 13.07 0.07 1.20
N ARG A 88 13.93 -0.93 0.97
CA ARG A 88 14.40 -1.87 2.01
C ARG A 88 15.81 -1.60 2.51
N LYS A 89 16.50 -0.62 1.93
CA LYS A 89 17.78 -0.09 2.38
C LYS A 89 17.69 1.42 2.65
N ASP A 90 18.59 1.93 3.47
CA ASP A 90 18.74 3.37 3.68
C ASP A 90 19.29 4.03 2.41
N LEU A 91 18.54 4.96 1.83
CA LEU A 91 18.86 5.55 0.53
C LEU A 91 20.05 6.51 0.57
N VAL A 92 20.40 7.05 1.74
CA VAL A 92 21.56 7.92 1.90
C VAL A 92 22.84 7.08 2.04
N LEU A 93 22.76 5.97 2.77
CA LEU A 93 23.89 5.05 2.93
C LEU A 93 24.14 4.17 1.69
N HIS A 94 23.12 3.97 0.85
CA HIS A 94 23.16 3.11 -0.34
C HIS A 94 22.71 3.86 -1.61
N PRO A 95 23.52 4.80 -2.14
CA PRO A 95 23.17 5.55 -3.34
C PRO A 95 23.07 4.67 -4.60
N ASP A 96 23.77 3.54 -4.64
CA ASP A 96 23.65 2.53 -5.69
C ASP A 96 22.27 1.87 -5.71
N TYR A 97 21.68 1.64 -4.54
CA TYR A 97 20.32 1.16 -4.40
C TYR A 97 19.30 2.19 -4.90
N LEU A 98 19.51 3.47 -4.55
CA LEU A 98 18.69 4.58 -5.05
C LEU A 98 18.71 4.64 -6.59
N GLN A 99 19.91 4.61 -7.17
CA GLN A 99 20.11 4.62 -8.62
C GLN A 99 19.42 3.43 -9.29
N THR A 100 19.58 2.22 -8.73
CA THR A 100 19.08 0.98 -9.33
C THR A 100 17.55 0.96 -9.40
N PHE A 101 16.88 1.23 -8.28
CA PHE A 101 15.44 0.99 -8.18
C PHE A 101 14.57 2.21 -8.46
N TYR A 102 15.12 3.42 -8.39
CA TYR A 102 14.31 4.65 -8.48
C TYR A 102 14.72 5.56 -9.64
N GLU A 103 16.01 5.81 -9.82
CA GLU A 103 16.47 6.70 -10.89
C GLU A 103 16.45 5.98 -12.25
N SER A 104 17.01 4.77 -12.33
CA SER A 104 17.10 3.99 -13.58
C SER A 104 15.73 3.51 -14.08
N THR A 105 14.78 3.32 -13.16
CA THR A 105 13.40 2.91 -13.44
C THR A 105 12.50 4.08 -13.81
N ARG A 106 12.98 5.31 -13.59
CA ARG A 106 12.24 6.56 -13.86
C ARG A 106 10.89 6.61 -13.14
N LEU A 107 10.81 6.02 -11.94
CA LEU A 107 9.55 5.92 -11.18
C LEU A 107 8.90 7.28 -10.92
N ASP A 108 9.71 8.33 -10.72
CA ASP A 108 9.22 9.68 -10.47
C ASP A 108 8.40 10.26 -11.65
N GLU A 109 8.59 9.77 -12.87
CA GLU A 109 7.83 10.24 -14.03
C GLU A 109 6.34 9.91 -13.92
N TYR A 110 6.00 8.79 -13.28
CA TYR A 110 4.61 8.42 -13.07
C TYR A 110 3.90 9.33 -12.06
N ARG A 111 4.63 9.82 -11.04
CA ARG A 111 4.14 10.89 -10.15
C ARG A 111 3.89 12.16 -10.95
N GLN A 112 4.86 12.59 -11.75
CA GLN A 112 4.76 13.79 -12.59
C GLN A 112 3.64 13.69 -13.63
N MET A 113 3.33 12.50 -14.14
CA MET A 113 2.19 12.26 -15.04
C MET A 113 0.86 12.58 -14.37
N LEU A 114 0.67 12.16 -13.11
CA LEU A 114 -0.55 12.46 -12.36
C LEU A 114 -0.63 13.94 -11.96
N GLU A 115 0.49 14.58 -11.64
CA GLU A 115 0.51 16.01 -11.30
C GLU A 115 0.08 16.94 -12.44
N LYS A 116 0.11 16.46 -13.69
CA LYS A 116 -0.42 17.19 -14.86
C LYS A 116 -1.94 17.20 -14.92
N VAL A 117 -2.63 16.33 -14.18
CA VAL A 117 -4.09 16.30 -14.11
C VAL A 117 -4.57 17.45 -13.21
N PRO A 118 -5.44 18.36 -13.67
CA PRO A 118 -5.80 19.57 -12.94
C PRO A 118 -6.31 19.37 -11.51
N GLU A 119 -7.07 18.29 -11.29
CA GLU A 119 -7.71 17.91 -10.02
C GLU A 119 -6.75 17.22 -9.05
N VAL A 120 -5.56 16.85 -9.50
CA VAL A 120 -4.55 16.16 -8.69
C VAL A 120 -3.71 17.18 -7.93
N ARG A 121 -3.53 16.92 -6.63
CA ARG A 121 -2.67 17.69 -5.73
C ARG A 121 -1.80 16.76 -4.90
N PRO A 122 -0.61 17.18 -4.44
CA PRO A 122 0.18 16.41 -3.50
C PRO A 122 -0.60 16.11 -2.22
N TYR A 123 -0.52 14.88 -1.73
CA TYR A 123 -1.04 14.47 -0.43
C TYR A 123 0.10 14.38 0.58
N PHE A 124 -0.03 15.10 1.70
CA PHE A 124 0.92 15.06 2.80
C PHE A 124 0.32 14.29 3.98
N SER A 125 0.75 13.04 4.17
CA SER A 125 0.29 12.21 5.29
C SER A 125 0.58 12.87 6.63
N SER A 126 -0.34 12.88 7.58
CA SER A 126 -0.07 13.38 8.94
C SER A 126 0.95 12.51 9.70
N SER A 127 1.17 11.27 9.27
CA SER A 127 2.18 10.38 9.83
C SER A 127 3.56 10.72 9.29
N LEU A 128 4.38 11.39 10.11
CA LEU A 128 5.80 11.61 9.78
C LEU A 128 6.54 10.29 9.58
N TYR A 129 6.16 9.25 10.32
CA TYR A 129 6.72 7.92 10.15
C TYR A 129 6.51 7.39 8.73
N LEU A 130 5.27 7.49 8.22
CA LEU A 130 4.97 7.08 6.85
C LEU A 130 5.84 7.83 5.84
N ARG A 131 5.98 9.16 6.01
CA ARG A 131 6.83 10.00 5.14
C ARG A 131 8.30 9.56 5.12
N CYS A 132 8.79 8.92 6.17
CA CYS A 132 10.18 8.46 6.26
C CYS A 132 10.40 7.07 5.65
N VAL A 133 9.36 6.23 5.55
CA VAL A 133 9.49 4.85 5.05
C VAL A 133 9.12 4.69 3.58
N ILE A 134 8.41 5.66 3.01
CA ILE A 134 8.11 5.70 1.58
C ILE A 134 9.32 6.15 0.75
N SER A 135 9.37 5.78 -0.53
CA SER A 135 10.44 6.21 -1.43
C SER A 135 10.37 7.71 -1.81
N PRO A 136 11.48 8.31 -2.26
CA PRO A 136 11.49 9.66 -2.84
C PRO A 136 10.62 9.82 -4.08
N SER A 137 10.32 8.72 -4.79
CA SER A 137 9.45 8.70 -5.97
C SER A 137 8.01 8.26 -5.68
N ALA A 138 7.63 8.15 -4.40
CA ALA A 138 6.31 7.72 -4.00
C ALA A 138 5.23 8.65 -4.59
N ILE A 139 4.18 8.05 -5.13
CA ILE A 139 3.00 8.76 -5.62
C ILE A 139 2.06 8.94 -4.44
N MET A 140 2.15 10.11 -3.82
CA MET A 140 1.30 10.54 -2.70
C MET A 140 0.43 11.69 -3.18
N VAL A 141 -0.77 11.39 -3.69
CA VAL A 141 -1.65 12.40 -4.29
C VAL A 141 -3.07 12.34 -3.76
N ARG A 142 -3.73 13.49 -3.75
CA ARG A 142 -5.17 13.64 -3.55
C ARG A 142 -5.80 14.12 -4.86
N VAL A 143 -6.93 13.53 -5.20
CA VAL A 143 -7.81 13.93 -6.28
C VAL A 143 -9.08 14.48 -5.66
N ASP A 144 -9.37 15.76 -5.90
CA ASP A 144 -10.60 16.40 -5.47
C ASP A 144 -11.36 16.89 -6.71
N THR A 145 -12.59 16.43 -6.88
CA THR A 145 -13.46 16.83 -8.00
C THR A 145 -14.66 17.62 -7.47
N GLU A 146 -15.22 18.49 -8.31
CA GLU A 146 -16.52 19.11 -8.01
C GLU A 146 -17.62 18.04 -8.07
N THR A 147 -18.59 18.13 -7.16
CA THR A 147 -19.73 17.20 -7.09
C THR A 147 -20.82 17.59 -8.08
N GLU A 148 -20.72 17.22 -9.35
CA GLU A 148 -21.91 17.14 -10.21
C GLU A 148 -21.76 16.04 -11.26
N THR A 149 -22.69 15.09 -11.22
CA THR A 149 -23.46 14.64 -12.38
C THR A 149 -24.62 13.80 -11.87
N GLY A 150 -25.78 13.91 -12.54
CA GLY A 150 -27.02 13.25 -12.13
C GLY A 150 -26.90 11.73 -12.07
N ALA A 151 -27.90 11.10 -11.45
CA ALA A 151 -27.96 9.65 -11.30
C ALA A 151 -27.78 8.93 -12.65
N GLY A 152 -26.61 8.32 -12.88
CA GLY A 152 -26.36 7.43 -14.02
C GLY A 152 -25.10 7.73 -14.86
N GLU A 153 -24.41 8.86 -14.68
CA GLU A 153 -23.13 9.14 -15.37
C GLU A 153 -21.91 8.80 -14.51
N SER A 154 -20.83 8.31 -15.15
CA SER A 154 -19.55 8.07 -14.47
C SER A 154 -19.01 9.40 -13.95
N THR A 155 -18.66 9.48 -12.68
CA THR A 155 -18.21 10.74 -12.08
C THR A 155 -16.89 11.19 -12.72
N ARG A 156 -16.58 12.50 -12.60
CA ARG A 156 -15.26 13.00 -13.00
C ARG A 156 -14.12 12.23 -12.30
N LEU A 157 -14.36 11.81 -11.06
CA LEU A 157 -13.42 10.98 -10.30
C LEU A 157 -13.23 9.61 -10.97
N ASP A 158 -14.29 8.94 -11.40
CA ASP A 158 -14.21 7.65 -12.12
C ASP A 158 -13.41 7.77 -13.42
N TYR A 159 -13.59 8.87 -14.15
CA TYR A 159 -12.79 9.17 -15.34
C TYR A 159 -11.30 9.28 -14.99
N ILE A 160 -10.95 10.02 -13.92
CA ILE A 160 -9.55 10.19 -13.50
C ILE A 160 -8.95 8.85 -13.04
N ILE A 161 -9.72 8.07 -12.29
CA ILE A 161 -9.29 6.74 -11.85
C ILE A 161 -9.00 5.86 -13.07
N THR A 162 -9.92 5.81 -14.03
CA THR A 162 -9.83 4.91 -15.19
C THR A 162 -8.73 5.32 -16.17
N ASN A 163 -8.58 6.62 -16.44
CA ASN A 163 -7.72 7.11 -17.53
C ASN A 163 -6.35 7.60 -17.06
N HIS A 164 -6.17 7.88 -15.77
CA HIS A 164 -4.91 8.40 -15.24
C HIS A 164 -4.33 7.51 -14.13
N VAL A 165 -5.08 7.25 -13.06
CA VAL A 165 -4.59 6.47 -11.91
C VAL A 165 -4.32 5.02 -12.32
N HIS A 166 -5.28 4.35 -12.97
CA HIS A 166 -5.16 2.94 -13.34
C HIS A 166 -3.97 2.66 -14.26
N PRO A 167 -3.75 3.40 -15.37
CA PRO A 167 -2.56 3.21 -16.20
C PRO A 167 -1.25 3.39 -15.43
N VAL A 168 -1.17 4.42 -14.58
CA VAL A 168 0.03 4.68 -13.76
C VAL A 168 0.29 3.54 -12.77
N ALA A 169 -0.74 3.13 -12.02
CA ALA A 169 -0.64 2.01 -11.09
C ALA A 169 -0.19 0.73 -11.79
N LYS A 170 -0.75 0.44 -12.97
CA LYS A 170 -0.37 -0.72 -13.78
C LYS A 170 1.11 -0.69 -14.18
N GLN A 171 1.65 0.47 -14.54
CA GLN A 171 3.07 0.58 -14.90
C GLN A 171 3.98 0.39 -13.69
N VAL A 172 3.66 1.00 -12.55
CA VAL A 172 4.46 0.85 -11.31
C VAL A 172 4.44 -0.60 -10.82
N ILE A 173 3.28 -1.27 -10.84
CA ILE A 173 3.17 -2.70 -10.52
C ILE A 173 3.97 -3.54 -11.52
N GLY A 174 3.93 -3.20 -12.82
CA GLY A 174 4.71 -3.87 -13.84
C GLY A 174 6.23 -3.76 -13.59
N ILE A 175 6.71 -2.60 -13.15
CA ILE A 175 8.11 -2.41 -12.74
C ILE A 175 8.43 -3.31 -11.54
N TRP A 176 7.58 -3.30 -10.50
CA TRP A 176 7.79 -4.12 -9.33
C TRP A 176 7.84 -5.62 -9.64
N LEU A 177 6.93 -6.12 -10.47
CA LEU A 177 6.94 -7.52 -10.89
C LEU A 177 8.24 -7.88 -11.63
N ASN A 178 8.62 -7.08 -12.62
CA ASN A 178 9.74 -7.41 -13.50
C ASN A 178 11.11 -7.19 -12.85
N GLN A 179 11.25 -6.19 -11.98
CA GLN A 179 12.55 -5.75 -11.47
C GLN A 179 12.74 -6.05 -9.98
N CYS A 180 11.65 -6.28 -9.23
CA CYS A 180 11.72 -6.60 -7.81
C CYS A 180 11.33 -8.06 -7.56
N ALA A 181 10.05 -8.40 -7.69
CA ALA A 181 9.54 -9.72 -7.31
C ALA A 181 10.12 -10.87 -8.16
N CYS A 182 10.35 -10.64 -9.45
CA CYS A 182 10.91 -11.61 -10.39
C CYS A 182 12.30 -11.21 -10.91
N GLY A 183 12.97 -10.23 -10.28
CA GLY A 183 14.24 -9.67 -10.77
C GLY A 183 15.46 -10.58 -10.57
N GLY A 184 15.32 -11.71 -9.87
CA GLY A 184 16.40 -12.69 -9.65
C GLY A 184 17.58 -12.17 -8.81
N ARG A 185 17.44 -11.02 -8.16
CA ARG A 185 18.48 -10.39 -7.35
C ARG A 185 18.59 -11.07 -6.00
N HIS A 186 19.77 -11.58 -5.65
CA HIS A 186 20.02 -12.24 -4.37
C HIS A 186 21.04 -11.45 -3.56
N VAL A 187 20.87 -11.45 -2.23
CA VAL A 187 21.77 -10.75 -1.31
C VAL A 187 22.57 -11.74 -0.46
N GLY A 188 23.77 -11.31 -0.05
CA GLY A 188 24.65 -12.07 0.84
C GLY A 188 24.15 -12.10 2.29
N GLU A 189 24.68 -13.00 3.12
CA GLU A 189 24.24 -13.23 4.50
C GLU A 189 24.24 -11.98 5.40
N SER A 190 25.23 -11.09 5.25
CA SER A 190 25.29 -9.84 6.03
C SER A 190 24.13 -8.89 5.71
N ASP A 191 23.71 -8.85 4.45
CA ASP A 191 22.61 -8.02 3.97
C ASP A 191 21.27 -8.61 4.41
N LYS A 192 21.13 -9.95 4.45
CA LYS A 192 19.92 -10.62 4.96
C LYS A 192 19.59 -10.20 6.38
N ALA A 193 20.57 -10.25 7.29
CA ALA A 193 20.37 -9.89 8.70
C ALA A 193 19.98 -8.40 8.86
N TYR A 194 20.55 -7.51 8.05
CA TYR A 194 20.15 -6.11 8.03
C TYR A 194 18.69 -5.94 7.57
N LEU A 195 18.30 -6.62 6.49
CA LEU A 195 16.95 -6.56 5.93
C LEU A 195 15.92 -7.09 6.93
N GLU A 196 16.16 -8.25 7.54
CA GLU A 196 15.26 -8.84 8.54
C GLU A 196 15.01 -7.89 9.70
N LYS A 197 16.08 -7.26 10.22
CA LYS A 197 15.99 -6.30 11.30
C LYS A 197 15.18 -5.07 10.91
N ARG A 198 15.45 -4.50 9.73
CA ARG A 198 14.78 -3.29 9.26
C ARG A 198 13.32 -3.55 8.91
N ASP A 199 13.05 -4.63 8.18
CA ASP A 199 11.69 -5.00 7.77
C ASP A 199 10.84 -5.36 8.98
N GLY A 200 11.38 -6.10 9.95
CA GLY A 200 10.69 -6.38 11.21
C GLY A 200 10.32 -5.10 11.96
N LEU A 201 11.21 -4.10 12.01
CA LEU A 201 10.91 -2.81 12.61
C LEU A 201 9.79 -2.07 11.87
N ILE A 202 9.84 -2.04 10.54
CA ILE A 202 8.83 -1.35 9.71
C ILE A 202 7.46 -2.03 9.83
N LYS A 203 7.42 -3.35 9.70
CA LYS A 203 6.24 -4.20 9.89
C LYS A 203 5.57 -3.90 11.24
N ASN A 204 6.34 -3.93 12.33
CA ASN A 204 5.83 -3.69 13.67
C ASN A 204 5.32 -2.25 13.88
N LYS A 205 6.07 -1.24 13.41
CA LYS A 205 5.66 0.16 13.56
C LYS A 205 4.47 0.52 12.69
N THR A 206 4.32 -0.10 11.52
CA THR A 206 3.14 0.07 10.67
C THR A 206 1.89 -0.46 11.38
N ILE A 207 1.97 -1.65 12.00
CA ILE A 207 0.87 -2.19 12.80
C ILE A 207 0.52 -1.26 13.98
N GLU A 208 1.52 -0.73 14.69
CA GLU A 208 1.30 0.13 15.86
C GLU A 208 0.67 1.47 15.48
N ILE A 209 1.22 2.15 14.48
CA ILE A 209 0.86 3.53 14.13
C ILE A 209 -0.44 3.56 13.34
N ASP A 210 -0.54 2.74 12.30
CA ASP A 210 -1.64 2.83 11.34
C ASP A 210 -2.85 2.03 11.81
N LEU A 211 -2.64 0.76 12.13
CA LEU A 211 -3.72 -0.15 12.48
C LEU A 211 -4.11 -0.01 13.97
N GLY A 212 -3.14 0.05 14.87
CA GLY A 212 -3.34 0.06 16.32
C GLY A 212 -4.08 1.30 16.84
N SER A 213 -3.88 2.46 16.19
CA SER A 213 -4.54 3.71 16.57
C SER A 213 -5.90 3.91 15.92
N SER A 214 -6.07 3.41 14.68
CA SER A 214 -7.26 3.64 13.85
C SER A 214 -8.33 2.56 14.05
N PHE A 215 -7.93 1.28 14.15
CA PHE A 215 -8.87 0.16 14.15
C PHE A 215 -9.79 0.14 15.37
N PRO A 216 -9.34 0.43 16.61
CA PRO A 216 -10.25 0.47 17.75
C PRO A 216 -11.33 1.54 17.61
N ARG A 217 -11.04 2.66 16.94
CA ARG A 217 -12.02 3.72 16.68
C ARG A 217 -13.03 3.34 15.61
N LEU A 218 -12.59 2.59 14.58
CA LEU A 218 -13.42 2.19 13.45
C LEU A 218 -14.27 0.94 13.74
N PHE A 219 -13.76 0.00 14.53
CA PHE A 219 -14.35 -1.34 14.71
C PHE A 219 -14.69 -1.69 16.17
N GLY A 220 -14.37 -0.81 17.11
CA GLY A 220 -14.40 -1.11 18.53
C GLY A 220 -13.22 -1.98 18.98
N PRO A 221 -12.88 -1.95 20.28
CA PRO A 221 -11.65 -2.52 20.80
C PRO A 221 -11.57 -4.05 20.66
N GLN A 222 -12.69 -4.77 20.77
CA GLN A 222 -12.71 -6.23 20.70
C GLN A 222 -12.41 -6.75 19.28
N VAL A 223 -13.07 -6.19 18.26
CA VAL A 223 -12.84 -6.58 16.86
C VAL A 223 -11.45 -6.16 16.42
N ALA A 224 -11.05 -4.92 16.75
CA ALA A 224 -9.71 -4.41 16.46
C ALA A 224 -8.61 -5.33 17.03
N SER A 225 -8.72 -5.73 18.31
CA SER A 225 -7.74 -6.62 18.94
C SER A 225 -7.61 -7.97 18.22
N ARG A 226 -8.74 -8.57 17.82
CA ARG A 226 -8.73 -9.84 17.07
C ARG A 226 -8.08 -9.69 15.70
N VAL A 227 -8.43 -8.65 14.94
CA VAL A 227 -7.87 -8.41 13.60
C VAL A 227 -6.38 -8.10 13.68
N LEU A 228 -5.97 -7.24 14.61
CA LEU A 228 -4.56 -6.92 14.83
C LEU A 228 -3.74 -8.16 15.20
N GLY A 229 -4.31 -9.05 16.03
CA GLY A 229 -3.67 -10.32 16.38
C GLY A 229 -3.44 -11.24 15.18
N GLU A 230 -4.39 -11.32 14.24
CA GLU A 230 -4.19 -12.11 13.01
C GLU A 230 -3.19 -11.45 12.04
N ILE A 231 -3.19 -10.13 11.92
CA ILE A 231 -2.21 -9.39 11.10
C ILE A 231 -0.80 -9.58 11.66
N GLN A 232 -0.65 -9.48 12.98
CA GLN A 232 0.64 -9.71 13.64
C GLN A 232 1.20 -11.08 13.32
N LYS A 233 0.38 -12.14 13.36
CA LYS A 233 0.83 -13.50 13.01
C LYS A 233 1.42 -13.58 11.61
N VAL A 234 0.83 -12.89 10.62
CA VAL A 234 1.35 -12.88 9.24
C VAL A 234 2.65 -12.07 9.15
N PHE A 235 2.77 -10.98 9.90
CA PHE A 235 3.93 -10.10 9.85
C PHE A 235 5.15 -10.67 10.59
N THR A 236 4.92 -11.58 11.54
CA THR A 236 5.96 -12.24 12.35
C THR A 236 6.19 -13.71 12.01
N ALA A 237 5.44 -14.26 11.03
CA ALA A 237 5.68 -15.61 10.50
C ALA A 237 7.00 -15.66 9.74
#